data_AF-A0A8T0BIR2-F1
#
_entry.id   AF-A0A8T0BIR2-F1
#
_cell.length_a   1.000
_cell.length_b   1.000
_cell.length_c   1.000
_cell.angle_alpha   90.00
_cell.angle_beta   90.00
_cell.angle_gamma   90.00
#
_symmetry.space_group_name_H-M   'P 1'
#
loop_
_entity.id
_entity.type
_entity.pdbx_description
1 polymer ?
#
loop_
_entity_poly.entity_id
_entity_poly.type
_entity_poly.pdbx_seq_one_letter_code
_entity_poly.pdbx_strand_id
1 'polypeptide(L)'
;MSHGCNGGSVVSTLSWLKQSREKLVNQTEYPYKAQTGICRIFPLVHGGVTVKDFAAFDFSGQEEEMSRRLVDWGPLVVLVDAVSWQDYQGGIIQHHCSAGHANHAVLITGYDTTGEVPFWIVRNSWGTVWGDGGYAYIKMGENMCGVADNVAAVFI
;
A
#
# COMPACT_ATOMS: atom_id res chain seq x y z
N MET A 1 6.59 -14.98 1.27
CA MET A 1 5.50 -15.93 0.93
C MET A 1 4.15 -15.26 1.19
N SER A 2 3.06 -15.77 0.61
CA SER A 2 1.69 -15.30 0.90
C SER A 2 0.86 -16.48 1.42
N HIS A 3 0.02 -16.24 2.43
CA HIS A 3 -0.81 -17.25 3.10
C HIS A 3 -2.31 -16.98 2.89
N GLY A 4 -2.66 -16.40 1.73
CA GLY A 4 -4.03 -16.03 1.40
C GLY A 4 -4.57 -15.00 2.38
N CYS A 5 -5.72 -15.28 3.00
CA CYS A 5 -6.35 -14.40 3.98
C CYS A 5 -5.58 -14.28 5.32
N ASN A 6 -4.58 -15.12 5.58
CA ASN A 6 -3.80 -15.11 6.84
C ASN A 6 -2.53 -14.26 6.75
N GLY A 7 -2.51 -13.29 5.83
CA GLY A 7 -1.39 -12.37 5.64
C GLY A 7 -0.45 -12.74 4.50
N GLY A 8 0.40 -11.79 4.15
CA GLY A 8 1.35 -11.92 3.05
C GLY A 8 2.36 -10.77 3.02
N SER A 9 3.35 -10.91 2.14
CA SER A 9 4.40 -9.91 1.94
C SER A 9 4.26 -9.25 0.57
N VAL A 10 4.21 -7.92 0.55
CA VAL A 10 4.15 -7.12 -0.69
C VAL A 10 5.30 -7.48 -1.63
N VAL A 11 6.53 -7.47 -1.12
CA VAL A 11 7.73 -7.82 -1.90
C VAL A 11 7.68 -9.25 -2.44
N SER A 12 7.21 -10.20 -1.63
CA SER A 12 7.06 -11.59 -2.11
C SER A 12 6.04 -11.70 -3.24
N THR A 13 4.91 -11.01 -3.12
CA THR A 13 3.84 -11.00 -4.13
C THR A 13 4.32 -10.35 -5.43
N LEU A 14 4.99 -9.18 -5.34
CA LEU A 14 5.52 -8.48 -6.51
C LEU A 14 6.63 -9.28 -7.20
N SER A 15 7.50 -9.92 -6.43
CA SER A 15 8.54 -10.81 -6.96
C SER A 15 7.94 -12.01 -7.70
N TRP A 16 6.89 -12.62 -7.14
CA TRP A 16 6.16 -13.69 -7.81
C TRP A 16 5.50 -13.21 -9.11
N LEU A 17 4.79 -12.07 -9.11
CA LEU A 17 4.15 -11.50 -10.30
C LEU A 17 5.17 -11.18 -11.40
N LYS A 18 6.33 -10.61 -11.05
CA LYS A 18 7.42 -10.33 -11.98
C LYS A 18 7.97 -11.61 -12.62
N GLN A 19 8.19 -12.65 -11.83
CA GLN A 19 8.80 -13.91 -12.28
C GLN A 19 7.82 -14.78 -13.08
N SER A 20 6.58 -14.92 -12.60
CA SER A 20 5.56 -15.75 -13.24
C SER A 20 5.02 -15.13 -14.51
N ARG A 21 5.13 -13.80 -14.65
CA ARG A 21 4.53 -13.01 -15.76
C ARG A 21 3.01 -13.17 -15.83
N GLU A 22 2.37 -13.61 -14.75
CA GLU A 22 0.93 -13.74 -14.67
C GLU A 22 0.27 -12.36 -14.84
N LYS A 23 -0.88 -12.37 -15.51
CA LYS A 23 -1.64 -11.16 -15.81
C LYS A 23 -2.68 -10.92 -14.73
N LEU A 24 -2.66 -9.72 -14.17
CA LEU A 24 -3.76 -9.20 -13.36
C LEU A 24 -4.92 -8.83 -14.29
N VAL A 25 -6.06 -9.48 -14.12
CA VAL A 25 -7.27 -9.29 -14.92
C VAL A 25 -8.27 -8.38 -14.19
N ASN A 26 -9.34 -7.98 -14.87
CA ASN A 26 -10.35 -7.13 -14.24
C ASN A 26 -11.08 -7.87 -13.10
N GLN A 27 -11.52 -7.11 -12.10
CA GLN A 27 -12.32 -7.60 -10.98
C GLN A 27 -13.57 -8.36 -11.44
N THR A 28 -14.18 -7.99 -12.58
CA THR A 28 -15.34 -8.68 -13.14
C THR A 28 -15.01 -10.10 -13.65
N GLU A 29 -13.75 -10.36 -14.00
CA GLU A 29 -13.26 -11.63 -14.54
C GLU A 29 -12.70 -12.55 -13.45
N TYR A 30 -12.11 -11.95 -12.41
CA TYR A 30 -11.67 -12.62 -11.20
C TYR A 30 -12.14 -11.85 -9.95
N PRO A 31 -13.39 -12.05 -9.50
CA PRO A 31 -13.94 -11.31 -8.37
C PRO A 31 -13.25 -11.61 -7.05
N TYR A 32 -13.03 -10.57 -6.25
CA TYR A 32 -12.59 -10.69 -4.86
C TYR A 32 -13.65 -11.38 -4.00
N LYS A 33 -13.24 -12.38 -3.22
CA LYS A 33 -14.13 -13.21 -2.40
C LYS A 33 -13.89 -13.08 -0.89
N ALA A 34 -12.91 -12.29 -0.46
CA ALA A 34 -12.45 -12.22 0.93
C ALA A 34 -12.15 -13.60 1.56
N GLN A 35 -11.77 -14.59 0.75
CA GLN A 35 -11.52 -15.97 1.17
C GLN A 35 -10.36 -16.56 0.35
N THR A 36 -9.53 -17.38 1.00
CA THR A 36 -8.51 -18.17 0.31
C THR A 36 -9.17 -19.18 -0.62
N GLY A 37 -8.72 -19.23 -1.87
CA GLY A 37 -9.24 -20.15 -2.86
C GLY A 37 -8.14 -20.71 -3.75
N ILE A 38 -8.52 -21.60 -4.66
CA ILE A 38 -7.62 -22.16 -5.65
C ILE A 38 -7.33 -21.10 -6.72
N CYS A 39 -6.06 -20.99 -7.11
CA CYS A 39 -5.62 -20.07 -8.15
C CYS A 39 -6.25 -20.43 -9.50
N ARG A 40 -6.89 -19.46 -10.15
CA ARG A 40 -7.37 -19.58 -11.53
C ARG A 40 -6.38 -18.87 -12.45
N ILE A 41 -5.67 -19.65 -13.27
CA ILE A 41 -4.72 -19.15 -14.26
C ILE A 41 -5.47 -18.86 -15.57
N PHE A 42 -5.13 -17.73 -16.22
CA PHE A 42 -5.70 -17.33 -17.49
C PHE A 42 -4.73 -17.67 -18.65
N PRO A 43 -5.23 -18.01 -19.85
CA PRO A 43 -4.36 -18.23 -21.00
C PRO A 43 -3.50 -17.00 -21.32
N LEU A 44 -2.28 -17.22 -21.85
CA LEU A 44 -1.35 -16.12 -22.18
C LEU A 44 -1.94 -15.09 -23.15
N VAL A 45 -2.87 -15.49 -24.02
CA VAL A 45 -3.55 -14.61 -24.98
C VAL A 45 -4.59 -13.69 -24.32
N HIS A 46 -4.98 -13.96 -23.08
CA HIS A 46 -5.97 -13.17 -22.34
C HIS A 46 -5.42 -11.77 -22.02
N GLY A 47 -6.30 -10.75 -22.08
CA GLY A 47 -5.94 -9.38 -21.70
C GLY A 47 -5.65 -9.25 -20.21
N GLY A 48 -4.86 -8.24 -19.83
CA GLY A 48 -4.53 -7.92 -18.44
C GLY A 48 -3.25 -7.11 -18.30
N VAL A 49 -2.91 -6.77 -17.07
CA VAL A 49 -1.71 -5.99 -16.72
C VAL A 49 -0.67 -6.90 -16.09
N THR A 50 0.60 -6.75 -16.47
CA THR A 50 1.70 -7.50 -15.88
C THR A 50 2.60 -6.55 -15.11
N VAL A 51 3.08 -6.97 -13.94
CA VAL A 51 4.14 -6.25 -13.24
C VAL A 51 5.45 -6.48 -14.00
N LYS A 52 6.00 -5.42 -14.59
CA LYS A 52 7.29 -5.47 -15.30
C LYS A 52 8.44 -5.48 -14.31
N ASP A 53 8.36 -4.62 -13.31
CA ASP A 53 9.35 -4.53 -12.25
C ASP A 53 8.75 -3.93 -10.97
N PHE A 54 9.51 -3.96 -9.89
CA PHE A 54 9.20 -3.26 -8.66
C PHE A 54 10.49 -2.85 -7.97
N ALA A 55 10.40 -1.87 -7.09
CA ALA A 55 11.49 -1.50 -6.21
C ALA A 55 10.99 -1.42 -4.78
N ALA A 56 11.83 -1.79 -3.82
CA ALA A 56 11.51 -1.78 -2.39
C ALA A 56 12.63 -1.07 -1.64
N PHE A 57 12.25 -0.15 -0.75
CA PHE A 57 13.15 0.73 -0.03
C PHE A 57 12.70 0.94 1.41
N ASP A 58 13.67 1.29 2.24
CA ASP A 58 13.46 1.88 3.56
C ASP A 58 13.79 3.37 3.44
N PHE A 59 12.80 4.22 3.68
CA PHE A 59 12.92 5.68 3.67
C PHE A 59 12.87 6.27 5.10
N SER A 60 13.13 5.47 6.13
CA SER A 60 13.22 5.96 7.51
C SER A 60 14.22 7.10 7.61
N GLY A 61 13.75 8.26 8.11
CA GLY A 61 14.53 9.50 8.16
C GLY A 61 14.74 10.19 6.80
N GLN A 62 14.10 9.73 5.73
CA GLN A 62 14.25 10.20 4.35
C GLN A 62 12.88 10.43 3.66
N GLU A 63 11.87 10.85 4.42
CA GLU A 63 10.50 11.08 3.91
C GLU A 63 10.44 12.17 2.81
N GLU A 64 11.37 13.13 2.81
CA GLU A 64 11.48 14.10 1.71
C GLU A 64 11.83 13.41 0.39
N GLU A 65 12.80 12.49 0.41
CA GLU A 65 13.17 11.71 -0.78
C GLU A 65 12.02 10.79 -1.20
N MET A 66 11.34 10.17 -0.24
CA MET A 66 10.14 9.38 -0.48
C MET A 66 9.05 10.19 -1.19
N SER A 67 8.88 11.48 -0.84
CA SER A 67 7.89 12.35 -1.49
C SER A 67 8.24 12.61 -2.96
N ARG A 68 9.53 12.76 -3.29
CA ARG A 68 10.00 12.88 -4.67
C ARG A 68 9.76 11.59 -5.45
N ARG A 69 10.02 10.43 -4.82
CA ARG A 69 9.75 9.12 -5.43
C ARG A 69 8.27 8.89 -5.71
N LEU A 70 7.37 9.38 -4.86
CA LEU A 70 5.93 9.34 -5.13
C LEU A 70 5.58 10.10 -6.42
N VAL A 71 6.19 11.26 -6.66
CA VAL A 71 5.96 12.05 -7.88
C VAL A 71 6.55 11.34 -9.11
N ASP A 72 7.77 10.82 -9.00
CA ASP A 72 8.49 10.22 -10.13
C ASP A 72 7.93 8.85 -10.53
N TRP A 73 7.53 8.04 -9.55
CA TRP A 73 7.16 6.63 -9.76
C TRP A 73 5.66 6.38 -9.63
N GLY A 74 4.90 7.37 -9.16
CA GLY A 74 3.49 7.22 -8.84
C GLY A 74 3.27 6.58 -7.47
N PRO A 75 2.05 6.06 -7.21
CA PRO A 75 1.63 5.57 -5.90
C PRO A 75 2.58 4.53 -5.27
N LEU A 76 2.82 4.68 -3.97
CA LEU A 76 3.72 3.82 -3.21
C LEU A 76 2.93 2.92 -2.27
N VAL A 77 3.20 1.62 -2.31
CA VAL A 77 2.66 0.67 -1.32
C VAL A 77 3.53 0.76 -0.07
N VAL A 78 2.90 0.94 1.10
CA VAL A 78 3.62 1.05 2.38
C VAL A 78 3.04 0.09 3.40
N LEU A 79 3.89 -0.37 4.33
CA LEU A 79 3.45 -1.10 5.51
C LEU A 79 3.42 -0.15 6.70
N VAL A 80 2.31 -0.15 7.43
CA VAL A 80 2.07 0.72 8.59
C VAL A 80 1.60 -0.09 9.79
N ASP A 81 1.82 0.45 10.98
CA ASP A 81 1.12 0.04 12.20
C ASP A 81 -0.27 0.71 12.25
N ALA A 82 -1.30 -0.08 11.98
CA ALA A 82 -2.69 0.36 11.97
C ALA A 82 -3.46 0.01 13.26
N VAL A 83 -2.77 -0.22 14.39
CA VAL A 83 -3.41 -0.68 15.65
C VAL A 83 -4.56 0.21 16.12
N SER A 84 -4.48 1.52 15.90
CA SER A 84 -5.48 2.52 16.31
C SER A 84 -6.48 2.91 15.21
N TRP A 85 -6.43 2.25 14.05
CA TRP A 85 -7.16 2.71 12.87
C TRP A 85 -8.61 2.23 12.80
N GLN A 86 -9.00 1.24 13.61
CA GLN A 86 -10.33 0.63 13.54
C GLN A 86 -11.46 1.67 13.63
N ASP A 87 -11.30 2.67 14.51
CA ASP A 87 -12.31 3.72 14.76
C ASP A 87 -11.93 5.07 14.15
N TYR A 88 -10.95 5.11 13.23
CA TYR A 88 -10.55 6.34 12.56
C TYR A 88 -11.68 6.88 11.68
N GLN A 89 -12.06 8.15 11.91
CA GLN A 89 -13.13 8.84 11.18
C GLN A 89 -12.64 10.06 10.39
N GLY A 90 -11.40 10.51 10.60
CA GLY A 90 -10.85 11.68 9.93
C GLY A 90 -9.75 12.40 10.73
N GLY A 91 -9.20 13.46 10.16
CA GLY A 91 -8.08 14.22 10.71
C GLY A 91 -6.71 13.58 10.44
N ILE A 92 -5.64 14.23 10.90
CA ILE A 92 -4.27 13.75 10.68
C ILE A 92 -3.86 12.85 11.85
N ILE A 93 -3.44 11.63 11.54
CA ILE A 93 -2.88 10.67 12.49
C ILE A 93 -1.48 11.16 12.89
N GLN A 94 -1.31 11.45 14.17
CA GLN A 94 -0.07 11.99 14.73
C GLN A 94 0.46 11.15 15.91
N HIS A 95 -0.32 10.20 16.41
CA HIS A 95 -0.02 9.42 17.62
C HIS A 95 -0.66 8.02 17.54
N HIS A 96 -0.41 7.19 18.56
CA HIS A 96 -1.08 5.90 18.79
C HIS A 96 -0.80 4.83 17.72
N CYS A 97 0.39 4.88 17.12
CA CYS A 97 0.97 3.84 16.28
C CYS A 97 2.50 3.96 16.38
N SER A 98 3.23 2.88 16.12
CA SER A 98 4.68 2.82 16.29
C SER A 98 5.38 2.32 15.03
N ALA A 99 6.52 2.92 14.69
CA ALA A 99 7.43 2.38 13.67
C ALA A 99 7.96 0.99 14.08
N GLY A 100 8.31 0.16 13.10
CA GLY A 100 8.83 -1.20 13.32
C GLY A 100 7.78 -2.26 13.69
N HIS A 101 6.50 -1.90 13.84
CA HIS A 101 5.41 -2.80 14.22
C HIS A 101 4.33 -2.94 13.14
N ALA A 102 4.73 -2.81 11.87
CA ALA A 102 3.79 -2.81 10.76
C ALA A 102 2.95 -4.09 10.68
N ASN A 103 1.64 -3.93 10.52
CA ASN A 103 0.65 -4.99 10.49
C ASN A 103 -0.33 -4.86 9.31
N HIS A 104 -0.27 -3.75 8.57
CA HIS A 104 -1.24 -3.42 7.53
C HIS A 104 -0.55 -2.83 6.30
N ALA A 105 -1.01 -3.20 5.11
CA ALA A 105 -0.49 -2.70 3.83
C ALA A 105 -1.49 -1.74 3.19
N VAL A 106 -1.03 -0.54 2.84
CA VAL A 106 -1.85 0.55 2.29
C VAL A 106 -1.14 1.24 1.13
N LEU A 107 -1.82 2.19 0.48
CA LEU A 107 -1.29 2.87 -0.70
C LEU A 107 -1.21 4.38 -0.46
N ILE A 108 -0.01 4.96 -0.55
CA ILE A 108 0.16 6.41 -0.60
C ILE A 108 -0.15 6.89 -2.01
N THR A 109 -1.00 7.91 -2.08
CA THR A 109 -1.49 8.48 -3.35
C THR A 109 -1.17 9.96 -3.51
N GLY A 110 -0.69 10.61 -2.46
CA GLY A 110 -0.33 12.02 -2.46
C GLY A 110 0.22 12.44 -1.11
N TYR A 111 0.50 13.73 -0.98
CA TYR A 111 0.84 14.40 0.27
C TYR A 111 0.41 15.87 0.20
N ASP A 112 0.28 16.51 1.35
CA ASP A 112 0.06 17.95 1.48
C ASP A 112 1.02 18.51 2.53
N THR A 113 1.79 19.53 2.12
CA THR A 113 2.73 20.25 2.99
C THR A 113 2.38 21.73 3.16
N THR A 114 1.17 22.13 2.79
CA THR A 114 0.73 23.54 2.81
C THR A 114 0.20 23.99 4.18
N GLY A 115 -0.25 23.04 5.00
CA GLY A 115 -0.74 23.28 6.36
C GLY A 115 0.34 23.20 7.44
N GLU A 116 -0.05 23.48 8.68
CA GLU A 116 0.84 23.42 9.86
C GLU A 116 1.37 22.02 10.14
N VAL A 117 0.57 20.98 9.81
CA VAL A 117 0.94 19.58 9.96
C VAL A 117 0.96 18.95 8.56
N PRO A 118 2.13 18.81 7.93
CA PRO A 118 2.26 18.08 6.67
C PRO A 118 1.85 16.62 6.80
N PHE A 119 1.18 16.06 5.80
CA PHE A 119 0.65 14.69 5.85
C PHE A 119 0.71 13.95 4.51
N TRP A 120 0.83 12.62 4.59
CA TRP A 120 0.61 11.67 3.51
C TRP A 120 -0.89 11.41 3.31
N ILE A 121 -1.33 11.28 2.06
CA ILE A 121 -2.68 10.87 1.67
C ILE A 121 -2.66 9.36 1.39
N VAL A 122 -3.30 8.60 2.28
CA VAL A 122 -3.23 7.14 2.30
C VAL A 122 -4.58 6.54 1.95
N ARG A 123 -4.65 5.80 0.85
CA ARG A 123 -5.81 5.00 0.46
C ARG A 123 -5.80 3.67 1.21
N ASN A 124 -6.90 3.37 1.89
CA ASN A 124 -7.11 2.12 2.61
C ASN A 124 -8.00 1.15 1.80
N SER A 125 -8.11 -0.09 2.29
CA SER A 125 -8.88 -1.18 1.68
C SER A 125 -10.07 -1.66 2.54
N TRP A 126 -10.56 -0.81 3.46
CA TRP A 126 -11.68 -1.13 4.37
C TRP A 126 -13.02 -0.51 3.94
N GLY A 127 -13.14 -0.15 2.66
CA GLY A 127 -14.34 0.46 2.10
C GLY A 127 -14.41 1.98 2.30
N THR A 128 -15.37 2.62 1.63
CA THR A 128 -15.48 4.08 1.58
C THR A 128 -16.13 4.69 2.82
N VAL A 129 -16.74 3.88 3.68
CA VAL A 129 -17.35 4.33 4.94
C VAL A 129 -16.33 4.50 6.06
N TRP A 130 -15.12 3.94 5.88
CA TRP A 130 -14.03 4.06 6.83
C TRP A 130 -13.21 5.32 6.54
N GLY A 131 -12.78 6.03 7.59
CA GLY A 131 -12.01 7.26 7.46
C GLY A 131 -12.72 8.33 6.63
N ASP A 132 -11.92 9.12 5.90
CA ASP A 132 -12.44 10.13 4.98
C ASP A 132 -12.62 9.51 3.58
N GLY A 133 -13.81 8.95 3.33
CA GLY A 133 -14.13 8.35 2.03
C GLY A 133 -13.27 7.12 1.66
N GLY A 134 -12.70 6.42 2.65
CA GLY A 134 -11.75 5.32 2.46
C GLY A 134 -10.28 5.73 2.56
N TYR A 135 -9.99 6.97 2.92
CA TYR A 135 -8.64 7.51 3.08
C TYR A 135 -8.33 7.85 4.53
N ALA A 136 -7.04 7.85 4.85
CA ALA A 136 -6.48 8.42 6.06
C ALA A 136 -5.32 9.36 5.74
N TYR A 137 -5.02 10.22 6.69
CA TYR A 137 -3.95 11.20 6.60
C TYR A 137 -2.92 10.93 7.69
N ILE A 138 -1.66 10.70 7.31
CA ILE A 138 -0.59 10.35 8.26
C ILE A 138 0.43 11.48 8.31
N LYS A 139 0.77 11.98 9.50
CA LYS A 139 1.78 13.02 9.67
C LYS A 139 3.12 12.65 9.02
N MET A 140 3.71 13.59 8.30
CA MET A 140 5.05 13.45 7.71
C MET A 140 6.16 13.85 8.68
N GLY A 141 7.36 13.34 8.41
CA GLY A 141 8.63 13.81 9.01
C GLY A 141 9.02 13.14 10.33
N GLU A 142 8.19 12.21 10.82
CA GLU A 142 8.43 11.48 12.08
C GLU A 142 8.34 9.95 11.89
N ASN A 143 8.31 9.47 10.64
CA ASN A 143 8.05 8.09 10.29
C ASN A 143 6.81 7.54 11.01
N MET A 144 5.75 8.34 11.01
CA MET A 144 4.54 8.06 11.77
C MET A 144 3.93 6.73 11.32
N CYS A 145 3.60 5.87 12.29
CA CYS A 145 3.15 4.50 12.07
C CYS A 145 4.12 3.60 11.26
N GLY A 146 5.39 3.98 11.10
CA GLY A 146 6.36 3.25 10.26
C GLY A 146 6.13 3.43 8.76
N VAL A 147 5.42 4.49 8.34
CA VAL A 147 5.03 4.74 6.94
C VAL A 147 6.20 4.71 5.95
N ALA A 148 7.42 4.98 6.41
CA ALA A 148 8.63 4.98 5.60
C ALA A 148 9.49 3.71 5.75
N ASP A 149 9.16 2.79 6.67
CA ASP A 149 10.00 1.60 6.96
C ASP A 149 10.07 0.63 5.77
N ASN A 150 8.92 0.39 5.12
CA ASN A 150 8.78 -0.62 4.08
C ASN A 150 7.93 -0.05 2.94
N VAL A 151 8.61 0.49 1.93
CA VAL A 151 7.98 1.19 0.81
C VAL A 151 8.27 0.46 -0.49
N ALA A 152 7.25 0.20 -1.30
CA ALA A 152 7.37 -0.44 -2.60
C ALA A 152 6.72 0.38 -3.71
N ALA A 153 7.46 0.55 -4.82
CA ALA A 153 6.94 1.09 -6.07
C ALA A 153 6.73 -0.05 -7.08
N VAL A 154 5.67 0.03 -7.89
CA VAL A 154 5.29 -0.99 -8.86
C VAL A 154 5.33 -0.42 -10.26
N PHE A 155 6.04 -1.09 -11.16
CA PHE A 155 6.20 -0.68 -12.55
C PHE A 155 5.46 -1.68 -13.46
N ILE A 156 4.44 -1.19 -14.17
CA ILE A 156 3.55 -1.98 -15.05
C ILE A 156 3.83 -1.78 -16.54
#